data_AF-A0A2V6PIS0-F1
#
_entry.id   AF-A0A2V6PIS0-F1
#
_cell.length_a   1.000
_cell.length_b   1.000
_cell.length_c   1.000
_cell.angle_alpha   90.00
_cell.angle_beta   90.00
_cell.angle_gamma   90.00
#
_symmetry.space_group_name_H-M   'P 1'
#
loop_
_entity.id
_entity.type
_entity.pdbx_description
1 polymer ?
#
loop_
_entity_poly.entity_id
_entity_poly.type
_entity_poly.pdbx_seq_one_letter_code
_entity_poly.pdbx_strand_id
1 'polypeptide(L)'
;ALLAAYPTNIGGLTYNVYLKQAAGLFDDAFQNVQLALDQVSLQSPDAPEPPSELLLKEAELEQIVAAPTLEHALVNEHVVLNWSGYPGLNYRLETSSDLSGWSLLTTNFTTVSNRYSFTVDLTRDRQFFRVARWVRAAPSSRVFRQSIVRAP
;
A
#
# COMPACT_ATOMS: atom_id res chain seq x y z
N ALA A 1 15.69 -15.01 23.09
CA ALA A 1 15.68 -13.79 22.26
C ALA A 1 14.51 -12.91 22.69
N LEU A 2 14.64 -11.58 22.71
CA LEU A 2 13.65 -10.63 23.25
C LEU A 2 12.21 -10.89 22.73
N LEU A 3 12.07 -11.20 21.44
CA LEU A 3 10.80 -11.56 20.78
C LEU A 3 10.13 -12.82 21.31
N ALA A 4 10.92 -13.82 21.72
CA ALA A 4 10.38 -15.07 22.25
C ALA A 4 9.87 -14.91 23.69
N ALA A 5 10.37 -13.90 24.40
CA ALA A 5 9.96 -13.62 25.78
C ALA A 5 8.80 -12.62 25.83
N TYR A 6 8.76 -11.65 24.91
CA TYR A 6 7.75 -10.59 24.92
C TYR A 6 7.32 -10.18 23.51
N PRO A 7 6.56 -11.03 22.78
CA PRO A 7 6.21 -10.75 21.38
C PRO A 7 5.25 -9.57 21.20
N THR A 8 4.48 -9.23 22.23
CA THR A 8 3.35 -8.29 22.15
C THR A 8 3.46 -7.09 23.09
N ASN A 9 4.56 -6.97 23.86
CA ASN A 9 4.80 -5.74 24.62
C ASN A 9 5.39 -4.67 23.70
N ILE A 10 5.39 -3.41 24.16
CA ILE A 10 5.86 -2.26 23.38
C ILE A 10 7.26 -2.51 22.76
N GLY A 11 8.22 -3.00 23.56
CA GLY A 11 9.57 -3.27 23.07
C GLY A 11 9.65 -4.36 22.00
N GLY A 12 8.89 -5.45 22.15
CA GLY A 12 8.82 -6.53 21.17
C GLY A 12 8.12 -6.13 19.88
N LEU A 13 7.03 -5.35 19.98
CA LEU A 13 6.32 -4.80 18.83
C LEU A 13 7.19 -3.83 18.04
N THR A 14 7.85 -2.87 18.71
CA THR A 14 8.78 -1.94 18.05
C THR A 14 9.94 -2.67 17.37
N TYR A 15 10.46 -3.74 17.98
CA TYR A 15 11.50 -4.55 17.34
C TYR A 15 10.96 -5.33 16.12
N ASN A 16 9.73 -5.85 16.18
CA ASN A 16 9.06 -6.47 15.03
C ASN A 16 8.86 -5.48 13.87
N VAL A 17 8.51 -4.22 14.15
CA VAL A 17 8.40 -3.17 13.12
C VAL A 17 9.71 -3.07 12.33
N TYR A 18 10.85 -2.98 13.01
CA TYR A 18 12.16 -2.92 12.37
C TYR A 18 12.42 -4.13 11.46
N LEU A 19 12.17 -5.35 11.95
CA LEU A 19 12.36 -6.58 11.17
C LEU A 19 11.43 -6.64 9.95
N LYS A 20 10.18 -6.22 10.10
CA LYS A 20 9.19 -6.21 9.03
C LYS A 20 9.53 -5.17 7.96
N GLN A 21 9.96 -3.98 8.35
CA GLN A 21 10.47 -2.97 7.41
C GLN A 21 11.69 -3.49 6.63
N ALA A 22 12.66 -4.11 7.31
CA ALA A 22 13.84 -4.71 6.67
C ALA A 22 13.46 -5.83 5.68
N ALA A 23 12.36 -6.54 5.94
CA ALA A 23 11.82 -7.57 5.04
C ALA A 23 10.91 -7.03 3.93
N GLY A 24 10.60 -5.72 3.91
CA GLY A 24 9.66 -5.09 2.97
C GLY A 24 8.18 -5.40 3.26
N LEU A 25 7.87 -5.90 4.46
CA LEU A 25 6.52 -6.23 4.91
C LEU A 25 5.88 -5.01 5.58
N PHE A 26 5.67 -3.95 4.81
CA PHE A 26 5.24 -2.64 5.34
C PHE A 26 3.82 -2.65 5.94
N ASP A 27 2.90 -3.49 5.43
CA ASP A 27 1.56 -3.64 6.02
C ASP A 27 1.65 -4.22 7.44
N ASP A 28 2.43 -5.30 7.62
CA ASP A 28 2.68 -5.92 8.92
C ASP A 28 3.42 -4.96 9.86
N ALA A 29 4.36 -4.18 9.33
CA ALA A 29 5.08 -3.17 10.11
C ALA A 29 4.11 -2.10 10.63
N PHE A 30 3.22 -1.59 9.77
CA PHE A 30 2.21 -0.59 10.14
C PHE A 30 1.28 -1.13 11.24
N GLN A 31 0.78 -2.35 11.09
CA GLN A 31 -0.03 -3.00 12.13
C GLN A 31 0.70 -3.13 13.46
N ASN A 32 1.99 -3.49 13.46
CA ASN A 32 2.76 -3.59 14.70
C ASN A 32 3.00 -2.22 15.37
N VAL A 33 3.11 -1.13 14.60
CA VAL A 33 3.17 0.22 15.18
C VAL A 33 1.85 0.58 15.86
N GLN A 34 0.72 0.31 15.20
CA GLN A 34 -0.61 0.56 15.77
C GLN A 34 -0.81 -0.23 17.07
N LEU A 35 -0.45 -1.53 17.07
CA LEU A 35 -0.47 -2.34 18.28
C LEU A 35 0.46 -1.81 19.38
N ALA A 36 1.62 -1.25 19.03
CA ALA A 36 2.53 -0.68 20.01
C ALA A 36 1.95 0.60 20.65
N LEU A 37 1.31 1.45 19.85
CA LEU A 37 0.59 2.63 20.32
C LEU A 37 -0.57 2.23 21.25
N ASP A 38 -1.36 1.22 20.87
CA ASP A 38 -2.44 0.67 21.71
C ASP A 38 -1.89 0.17 23.07
N GLN A 39 -0.76 -0.55 23.07
CA GLN A 39 -0.11 -1.00 24.30
C GLN A 39 0.36 0.16 25.18
N VAL A 40 0.86 1.26 24.58
CA VAL A 40 1.22 2.45 25.34
C VAL A 40 -0.01 3.07 25.99
N SER A 41 -1.11 3.23 25.24
CA SER A 41 -2.36 3.77 25.78
C SER A 41 -2.94 2.90 26.91
N LEU A 42 -2.77 1.57 26.83
CA LEU A 42 -3.20 0.66 27.90
C LEU A 42 -2.32 0.75 29.16
N GLN A 43 -1.01 0.93 28.99
CA GLN A 43 -0.07 1.01 30.13
C GLN A 43 -0.06 2.39 30.80
N SER A 44 -0.34 3.43 30.02
CA SER A 44 -0.28 4.83 30.47
C SER A 44 -1.48 5.61 29.93
N PRO A 45 -2.71 5.34 30.40
CA PRO A 45 -3.92 6.00 29.90
C PRO A 45 -3.95 7.51 30.18
N ASP A 46 -3.29 7.95 31.25
CA ASP A 46 -3.21 9.36 31.65
C ASP A 46 -2.00 10.09 31.03
N ALA A 47 -1.23 9.43 30.15
CA ALA A 47 -0.12 10.08 29.48
C ALA A 47 -0.63 11.22 28.58
N PRO A 48 -0.08 12.44 28.67
CA PRO A 48 -0.59 13.58 27.93
C PRO A 48 -0.35 13.47 26.42
N GLU A 49 0.62 12.68 25.98
CA GLU A 49 0.90 12.43 24.56
C GLU A 49 1.54 11.04 24.35
N PRO A 50 1.18 10.32 23.28
CA PRO A 50 1.86 9.08 22.89
C PRO A 50 3.34 9.31 22.55
N PRO A 51 4.16 8.25 22.49
CA PRO A 51 5.58 8.36 22.17
C PRO A 51 5.79 8.89 20.74
N SER A 52 6.48 10.03 20.62
CA SER A 52 6.70 10.73 19.35
C SER A 52 7.38 9.87 18.28
N GLU A 53 8.32 9.01 18.67
CA GLU A 53 8.98 8.04 17.77
C GLU A 53 7.98 7.07 17.10
N LEU A 54 6.98 6.60 17.86
CA LEU A 54 5.95 5.71 17.32
C LEU A 54 4.99 6.46 16.40
N LEU A 55 4.61 7.69 16.76
CA LEU A 55 3.78 8.54 15.91
C LEU A 55 4.48 8.89 14.58
N LEU A 56 5.77 9.24 14.63
CA LEU A 56 6.58 9.47 13.43
C LEU A 56 6.61 8.22 12.55
N LYS A 57 6.81 7.05 13.17
CA LYS A 57 6.86 5.78 12.45
C LYS A 57 5.51 5.41 11.83
N GLU A 58 4.41 5.67 12.54
CA GLU A 58 3.06 5.49 12.02
C GLU A 58 2.84 6.34 10.78
N ALA A 59 3.13 7.64 10.85
CA ALA A 59 2.97 8.56 9.71
C ALA A 59 3.85 8.18 8.50
N GLU A 60 5.09 7.75 8.74
CA GLU A 60 5.97 7.24 7.68
C GLU A 60 5.36 6.01 7.00
N LEU A 61 4.93 5.02 7.79
CA LEU A 61 4.38 3.78 7.26
C LEU A 61 3.02 3.98 6.62
N GLU A 62 2.18 4.89 7.12
CA GLU A 62 0.89 5.26 6.53
C GLU A 62 1.09 5.73 5.09
N GLN A 63 2.09 6.59 4.83
CA GLN A 63 2.42 7.03 3.47
C GLN A 63 2.88 5.87 2.57
N ILE A 64 3.59 4.89 3.14
CA ILE A 64 4.12 3.73 2.41
C ILE A 64 3.01 2.73 2.07
N VAL A 65 2.06 2.50 2.98
CA VAL A 65 0.95 1.53 2.82
C VAL A 65 -0.29 2.14 2.17
N ALA A 66 -0.34 3.46 2.01
CA ALA A 66 -1.41 4.14 1.30
C ALA A 66 -1.61 3.54 -0.10
N ALA A 67 -2.88 3.30 -0.45
CA ALA A 67 -3.22 2.82 -1.77
C ALA A 67 -2.85 3.88 -2.82
N PRO A 68 -2.26 3.49 -3.97
CA PRO A 68 -1.95 4.43 -5.03
C PRO A 68 -3.25 4.99 -5.61
N THR A 69 -3.32 6.32 -5.76
CA THR A 69 -4.45 6.97 -6.43
C THR A 69 -4.26 6.88 -7.93
N LEU A 70 -5.17 6.17 -8.61
CA LEU A 70 -5.17 6.04 -10.06
C LEU A 70 -6.01 7.15 -10.70
N GLU A 71 -5.35 8.03 -11.42
CA GLU A 71 -5.95 9.05 -12.28
C GLU A 71 -5.94 8.55 -13.74
N HIS A 72 -6.89 9.03 -14.53
CA HIS A 72 -6.98 8.71 -15.95
C HIS A 72 -7.29 9.97 -16.77
N ALA A 73 -6.81 9.99 -18.00
CA ALA A 73 -7.16 10.99 -18.99
C ALA A 73 -7.34 10.31 -20.36
N LEU A 74 -8.20 10.87 -21.21
CA LEU A 74 -8.28 10.47 -22.61
C LEU A 74 -7.44 11.45 -23.44
N VAL A 75 -6.42 10.95 -24.13
CA VAL A 75 -5.52 11.74 -24.97
C VAL A 75 -5.39 11.06 -26.32
N ASN A 76 -5.82 11.74 -27.38
CA ASN A 76 -5.80 11.20 -28.76
C ASN A 76 -6.45 9.81 -28.87
N GLU A 77 -7.62 9.62 -28.25
CA GLU A 77 -8.35 8.33 -28.20
C GLU A 77 -7.68 7.21 -27.38
N HIS A 78 -6.53 7.47 -26.75
CA HIS A 78 -5.87 6.56 -25.83
C HIS A 78 -6.18 6.92 -24.37
N VAL A 79 -6.25 5.90 -23.51
CA VAL A 79 -6.35 6.13 -22.06
C VAL A 79 -4.96 6.25 -21.49
N VAL A 80 -4.66 7.39 -20.89
CA VAL A 80 -3.43 7.64 -20.14
C VAL A 80 -3.73 7.49 -18.66
N LEU A 81 -3.15 6.46 -18.06
CA LEU A 81 -3.23 6.17 -16.64
C LEU A 81 -2.06 6.82 -15.92
N ASN A 82 -2.34 7.50 -14.81
CA ASN A 82 -1.33 8.13 -13.98
C ASN A 82 -1.57 7.76 -12.52
N TRP A 83 -0.54 7.41 -11.78
CA TRP A 83 -0.68 7.15 -10.35
C TRP A 83 0.55 7.56 -9.59
N SER A 84 0.35 7.92 -8.32
CA SER A 84 1.43 8.08 -7.37
C SER A 84 1.80 6.73 -6.74
N GLY A 85 3.03 6.63 -6.24
CA GLY A 85 3.47 5.47 -5.50
C GLY A 85 4.77 5.77 -4.77
N TYR A 86 4.94 5.13 -3.62
CA TYR A 86 6.13 5.29 -2.80
C TYR A 86 7.41 4.83 -3.54
N PRO A 87 8.45 5.67 -3.62
CA PRO A 87 9.69 5.34 -4.32
C PRO A 87 10.34 4.06 -3.83
N GLY A 88 10.89 3.28 -4.75
CA GLY A 88 11.57 2.02 -4.44
C GLY A 88 10.65 0.82 -4.18
N LEU A 89 9.31 1.01 -4.14
CA LEU A 89 8.37 -0.11 -4.16
C LEU A 89 8.08 -0.56 -5.58
N ASN A 90 7.84 -1.86 -5.73
CA ASN A 90 7.39 -2.45 -6.99
C ASN A 90 5.87 -2.44 -7.05
N TYR A 91 5.34 -2.19 -8.24
CA TYR A 91 3.91 -2.20 -8.49
C TYR A 91 3.58 -3.10 -9.68
N ARG A 92 2.31 -3.45 -9.78
CA ARG A 92 1.70 -4.09 -10.95
C ARG A 92 0.47 -3.32 -11.40
N LEU A 93 0.28 -3.26 -12.71
CA LEU A 93 -0.91 -2.75 -13.36
C LEU A 93 -1.67 -3.93 -13.95
N GLU A 94 -2.95 -4.02 -13.62
CA GLU A 94 -3.84 -5.08 -14.07
C GLU A 94 -5.07 -4.48 -14.75
N THR A 95 -5.65 -5.22 -15.68
CA THR A 95 -6.88 -4.87 -16.38
C THR A 95 -7.93 -5.96 -16.28
N SER A 96 -9.20 -5.58 -16.38
CA SER A 96 -10.34 -6.48 -16.33
C SER A 96 -11.46 -5.94 -17.23
N SER A 97 -12.34 -6.81 -17.71
CA SER A 97 -13.57 -6.40 -18.40
C SER A 97 -14.84 -6.61 -17.56
N ASP A 98 -14.72 -7.26 -16.41
CA ASP A 98 -15.84 -7.73 -15.60
C ASP A 98 -15.67 -7.45 -14.09
N LEU A 99 -14.57 -6.82 -13.67
CA LEU A 99 -14.14 -6.59 -12.28
C LEU A 99 -13.83 -7.87 -11.48
N SER A 100 -13.95 -9.06 -12.07
CA SER A 100 -13.66 -10.35 -11.43
C SER A 100 -12.38 -11.00 -11.96
N GLY A 101 -12.23 -11.10 -13.28
CA GLY A 101 -11.04 -11.63 -13.93
C GLY A 101 -10.03 -10.52 -14.17
N TRP A 102 -8.85 -10.61 -13.55
CA TRP A 102 -7.79 -9.61 -13.69
C TRP A 102 -6.60 -10.20 -14.43
N SER A 103 -6.17 -9.51 -15.48
CA SER A 103 -5.01 -9.85 -16.29
C SER A 103 -3.91 -8.82 -16.09
N LEU A 104 -2.66 -9.28 -16.05
CA LEU A 104 -1.51 -8.40 -15.90
C LEU A 104 -1.24 -7.62 -17.20
N LEU A 105 -1.09 -6.29 -17.09
CA LEU A 105 -0.61 -5.43 -18.18
C LEU A 105 0.90 -5.17 -18.08
N THR A 106 1.36 -4.80 -16.88
CA THR A 106 2.79 -4.58 -16.60
C THR A 106 3.09 -4.78 -15.12
N THR A 107 4.33 -5.10 -14.78
CA THR A 107 4.79 -5.38 -13.40
C THR A 107 6.23 -4.93 -13.19
N ASN A 108 6.67 -4.92 -11.92
CA ASN A 108 8.05 -4.67 -11.50
C ASN A 108 8.60 -3.32 -11.95
N PHE A 109 7.72 -2.34 -12.13
CA PHE A 109 8.14 -0.96 -12.31
C PHE A 109 8.20 -0.29 -10.94
N THR A 110 9.21 0.55 -10.77
CA THR A 110 9.41 1.39 -9.59
C THR A 110 8.97 2.81 -9.92
N THR A 111 8.38 3.50 -8.95
CA THR A 111 8.13 4.93 -9.07
C THR A 111 9.44 5.68 -8.81
N VAL A 112 10.09 6.19 -9.85
CA VAL A 112 11.35 6.95 -9.72
C VAL A 112 11.08 8.37 -9.22
N SER A 113 9.93 8.96 -9.60
CA SER A 113 9.56 10.34 -9.31
C SER A 113 8.12 10.44 -8.79
N ASN A 114 7.74 9.65 -7.78
CA ASN A 114 6.43 9.70 -7.09
C ASN A 114 5.17 9.63 -7.98
N ARG A 115 5.32 9.40 -9.29
CA ARG A 115 4.30 9.46 -10.32
C ARG A 115 4.76 8.59 -11.49
N TYR A 116 3.89 7.71 -11.98
CA TYR A 116 4.13 6.87 -13.16
C TYR A 116 3.01 7.08 -14.16
N SER A 117 3.33 7.02 -15.45
CA SER A 117 2.36 7.17 -16.54
C SER A 117 2.39 5.97 -17.46
N PHE A 118 1.22 5.49 -17.86
CA PHE A 118 1.07 4.34 -18.77
C PHE A 118 -0.09 4.59 -19.74
N THR A 119 0.21 4.49 -21.03
CA THR A 119 -0.80 4.63 -22.09
C THR A 119 -1.32 3.26 -22.50
N VAL A 120 -2.64 3.13 -22.60
CA VAL A 120 -3.31 1.89 -22.98
C VAL A 120 -4.41 2.17 -24.01
N ASP A 121 -4.48 1.29 -25.01
CA ASP A 121 -5.56 1.27 -25.99
C ASP A 121 -6.79 0.57 -25.40
N LEU A 122 -7.96 1.18 -25.56
CA LEU A 122 -9.21 0.51 -25.22
C LEU A 122 -9.51 -0.53 -26.30
N THR A 123 -9.42 -1.80 -25.91
CA THR A 123 -9.71 -2.93 -26.81
C THR A 123 -11.12 -3.46 -26.66
N ARG A 124 -11.89 -2.90 -25.71
CA ARG A 124 -13.23 -3.35 -25.31
C ARG A 124 -14.09 -2.15 -24.91
N ASP A 125 -15.40 -2.29 -25.03
CA ASP A 125 -16.38 -1.27 -24.62
C ASP A 125 -16.33 -0.98 -23.11
N ARG A 126 -15.90 -1.97 -22.31
CA ARG A 126 -15.70 -1.86 -20.87
C ARG A 126 -14.35 -2.44 -20.48
N GLN A 127 -13.51 -1.59 -19.91
CA GLN A 127 -12.18 -1.94 -19.45
C GLN A 127 -11.88 -1.22 -18.15
N PHE A 128 -11.52 -1.99 -17.14
CA PHE A 128 -11.19 -1.54 -15.80
C PHE A 128 -9.69 -1.69 -15.58
N PHE A 129 -9.13 -0.83 -14.75
CA PHE A 129 -7.72 -0.82 -14.42
C PHE A 129 -7.54 -0.73 -12.92
N ARG A 130 -6.52 -1.42 -12.39
CA ARG A 130 -6.10 -1.25 -11.01
C ARG A 130 -4.59 -1.31 -10.92
N VAL A 131 -4.05 -0.55 -9.98
CA VAL A 131 -2.65 -0.62 -9.59
C VAL A 131 -2.59 -1.25 -8.20
N ALA A 132 -1.73 -2.24 -8.04
CA ALA A 132 -1.49 -2.86 -6.75
C ALA A 132 0.02 -2.85 -6.46
N ARG A 133 0.37 -2.59 -5.20
CA ARG A 133 1.73 -2.84 -4.74
C ARG A 133 2.02 -4.32 -4.91
N TRP A 134 3.19 -4.62 -5.48
CA TRP A 134 3.68 -5.98 -5.48
C TRP A 134 4.20 -6.31 -4.08
N VAL A 135 3.34 -6.96 -3.30
CA VAL A 135 3.72 -7.51 -2.01
C VAL A 135 4.33 -8.88 -2.28
N ARG A 136 5.58 -9.13 -1.85
CA ARG A 136 6.07 -10.51 -1.71
C ARG A 136 5.08 -11.20 -0.80
N ALA A 137 4.31 -12.15 -1.33
CA ALA A 137 3.15 -12.70 -0.63
C ALA A 137 3.51 -13.12 0.82
N ALA A 138 2.94 -12.40 1.79
CA ALA A 138 2.36 -13.00 2.98
C ALA A 138 0.83 -13.10 2.76
N PRO A 139 0.12 -14.10 3.31
CA PRO A 139 -1.12 -14.67 2.77
C PRO A 139 -2.41 -13.82 2.89
N SER A 140 -2.37 -12.49 2.85
CA SER A 140 -3.58 -11.66 2.85
C SER A 140 -3.37 -10.33 2.15
N SER A 141 -3.88 -10.17 0.92
CA SER A 141 -3.91 -8.86 0.23
C SER A 141 -5.34 -8.33 0.18
N ARG A 142 -5.54 -7.10 0.69
CA ARG A 142 -6.75 -6.31 0.45
C ARG A 142 -6.69 -5.73 -0.97
N VAL A 143 -7.80 -5.83 -1.70
CA VAL A 143 -7.96 -5.25 -3.05
C VAL A 143 -8.80 -3.98 -2.95
N PHE A 144 -8.26 -2.84 -3.38
CA PHE A 144 -9.00 -1.58 -3.52
C PHE A 144 -9.65 -1.49 -4.91
N ARG A 145 -10.87 -0.93 -4.99
CA ARG A 145 -11.73 -0.91 -6.19
C ARG A 145 -12.08 0.53 -6.58
N GLN A 146 -11.91 0.90 -7.84
CA GLN A 146 -12.52 2.09 -8.44
C GLN A 146 -13.03 1.73 -9.84
N SER A 147 -14.20 2.26 -10.23
CA SER A 147 -14.87 1.98 -11.50
C SER A 147 -15.03 3.27 -12.31
N ILE A 148 -14.78 3.21 -13.62
CA ILE A 148 -15.04 4.29 -14.57
C ILE A 148 -16.01 3.72 -15.60
N VAL A 149 -17.13 4.41 -15.84
CA VAL A 149 -18.15 4.04 -16.82
C VAL A 149 -18.19 5.15 -17.85
N ARG A 150 -18.09 4.80 -19.14
CA ARG A 150 -18.32 5.75 -20.23
C ARG A 150 -19.83 5.98 -20.37
N ALA A 151 -20.26 7.24 -20.31
CA ALA A 151 -21.63 7.62 -20.65
C ALA A 151 -21.82 7.56 -22.19
N PRO A 152 -23.04 7.25 -22.67
CA PRO A 152 -23.34 7.03 -24.09
C PRO A 152 -23.11 8.25 -24.97
#